data_AF-A0A968DRM3-F1
#
_entry.id   AF-A0A968DRM3-F1
#
_cell.length_a   1.000
_cell.length_b   1.000
_cell.length_c   1.000
_cell.angle_alpha   90.00
_cell.angle_beta   90.00
_cell.angle_gamma   90.00
#
_symmetry.space_group_name_H-M   'P 1'
#
loop_
_entity.id
_entity.type
_entity.pdbx_description
1 polymer ?
#
loop_
_entity_poly.entity_id
_entity_poly.type
_entity_poly.pdbx_seq_one_letter_code
_entity_poly.pdbx_strand_id
1 'polypeptide(L)'
;MTRTLREMFRVLKPGKAAIVVVGNSIMRGKDTETQNCLSDIGKAIGFEIPKIGTRKLDRNKRMLPAGETINKDSQIQKRMHEEYVIGFIKPES
;
A
#
# COMPACT_ATOMS: atom_id res chain seq x y z
N MET A 1 -6.80 5.89 8.72
CA MET A 1 -5.78 4.82 8.72
C MET A 1 -5.03 4.66 10.04
N THR A 2 -4.69 5.74 10.76
CA THR A 2 -4.02 5.67 12.08
C THR A 2 -4.71 4.73 13.07
N ARG A 3 -6.04 4.83 13.22
CA ARG A 3 -6.80 3.94 14.11
C ARG A 3 -6.65 2.47 13.72
N THR A 4 -6.76 2.15 12.43
CA THR A 4 -6.60 0.79 11.91
C THR A 4 -5.20 0.23 12.19
N LEU A 5 -4.14 0.99 11.85
CA LEU A 5 -2.76 0.55 12.09
C LEU A 5 -2.47 0.38 13.59
N ARG A 6 -3.05 1.22 14.46
CA ARG A 6 -2.91 1.08 15.92
C ARG A 6 -3.56 -0.21 16.42
N GLU A 7 -4.73 -0.55 15.92
CA GLU A 7 -5.37 -1.82 16.27
C GLU A 7 -4.58 -3.02 15.76
N MET A 8 -4.01 -2.93 14.55
CA MET A 8 -3.11 -3.97 14.03
C MET A 8 -1.89 -4.15 14.95
N PHE A 9 -1.27 -3.06 15.40
CA PHE A 9 -0.14 -3.11 16.33
C PHE A 9 -0.52 -3.75 17.67
N ARG A 10 -1.72 -3.41 18.19
CA ARG A 10 -2.25 -3.95 19.44
C ARG A 10 -2.42 -5.48 19.39
N VAL A 11 -2.96 -6.02 18.30
CA VAL A 11 -3.28 -7.46 18.18
C VAL A 11 -2.11 -8.32 17.70
N LEU A 12 -1.13 -7.73 17.02
CA LEU A 12 0.01 -8.47 16.51
C LEU A 12 0.91 -8.93 17.66
N LYS A 13 1.41 -10.17 17.59
CA LYS A 13 2.40 -10.67 18.55
C LYS A 13 3.74 -9.94 18.33
N PRO A 14 4.54 -9.69 19.40
CA PRO A 14 5.90 -9.18 19.26
C PRO A 14 6.73 -10.01 18.26
N GLY A 15 7.60 -9.36 17.51
CA GLY A 15 8.44 -9.96 16.47
C GLY A 15 7.69 -10.45 15.22
N LYS A 16 6.38 -10.19 15.10
CA LYS A 16 5.59 -10.58 13.91
C LYS A 16 5.30 -9.38 13.01
N ALA A 17 5.00 -9.68 11.76
CA ALA A 17 4.73 -8.70 10.72
C ALA A 17 3.27 -8.72 10.28
N ALA A 18 2.75 -7.54 9.97
CA ALA A 18 1.54 -7.35 9.18
C ALA A 18 1.93 -6.82 7.80
N ILE A 19 1.50 -7.51 6.74
CA ILE A 19 1.76 -7.09 5.36
C ILE A 19 0.52 -6.38 4.83
N VAL A 20 0.68 -5.13 4.41
CA VAL A 20 -0.39 -4.32 3.84
C VAL A 20 -0.04 -3.99 2.39
N VAL A 21 -0.96 -4.29 1.48
CA VAL A 21 -0.84 -3.95 0.06
C VAL A 21 -1.75 -2.76 -0.22
N VAL A 22 -1.20 -1.71 -0.82
CA VAL A 22 -1.95 -0.50 -1.14
C VAL A 22 -1.74 -0.09 -2.59
N GLY A 23 -2.82 0.27 -3.27
CA GLY A 23 -2.74 0.88 -4.59
C GLY A 23 -2.30 2.34 -4.52
N ASN A 24 -1.74 2.83 -5.61
CA ASN A 24 -1.51 4.26 -5.78
C ASN A 24 -2.86 5.02 -5.90
N SER A 25 -2.91 6.27 -5.42
CA SER A 25 -4.06 7.16 -5.59
C SER A 25 -3.59 8.51 -6.13
N ILE A 26 -4.31 9.01 -7.13
CA ILE A 26 -4.04 10.33 -7.72
C ILE A 26 -5.19 11.25 -7.32
N MET A 27 -4.89 12.27 -6.53
CA MET A 27 -5.85 13.29 -6.11
C MET A 27 -5.47 14.63 -6.71
N ARG A 28 -6.39 15.24 -7.48
CA ARG A 28 -6.16 16.54 -8.14
C ARG A 28 -4.88 16.58 -8.97
N GLY A 29 -4.57 15.47 -9.66
CA GLY A 29 -3.38 15.34 -10.51
C GLY A 29 -2.06 15.11 -9.77
N LYS A 30 -2.08 14.98 -8.43
CA LYS A 30 -0.90 14.64 -7.63
C LYS A 30 -1.00 13.22 -7.09
N ASP A 31 0.10 12.50 -7.14
CA ASP A 31 0.28 11.24 -6.43
C ASP A 31 0.17 11.52 -4.93
N THR A 32 -0.65 10.75 -4.21
CA THR A 32 -0.81 10.89 -2.77
C THR A 32 0.31 10.25 -1.97
N GLU A 33 1.22 9.54 -2.65
CA GLU A 33 2.34 8.80 -2.07
C GLU A 33 1.89 7.93 -0.89
N THR A 34 0.80 7.19 -1.12
CA THR A 34 0.06 6.47 -0.07
C THR A 34 0.97 5.59 0.79
N GLN A 35 1.95 4.95 0.15
CA GLN A 35 2.95 4.12 0.83
C GLN A 35 3.82 4.90 1.80
N ASN A 36 4.23 6.11 1.45
CA ASN A 36 5.06 6.97 2.29
C ASN A 36 4.23 7.46 3.48
N CYS A 37 3.02 7.96 3.22
CA CYS A 37 2.09 8.39 4.26
C CYS A 37 1.80 7.27 5.29
N LEU A 38 1.53 6.04 4.83
CA LEU A 38 1.24 4.92 5.72
C LEU A 38 2.49 4.44 6.47
N SER A 39 3.66 4.50 5.84
CA SER A 39 4.94 4.20 6.49
C SER A 39 5.18 5.13 7.67
N ASP A 40 5.00 6.43 7.47
CA ASP A 40 5.22 7.43 8.52
C ASP A 40 4.22 7.27 9.68
N ILE A 41 2.94 7.01 9.38
CA ILE A 41 1.95 6.71 10.41
C ILE A 41 2.32 5.44 11.19
N GLY A 42 2.79 4.38 10.51
CA GLY A 42 3.19 3.14 11.17
C GLY A 42 4.40 3.30 12.08
N LYS A 43 5.42 4.03 11.63
CA LYS A 43 6.59 4.39 12.46
C LYS A 43 6.18 5.17 13.70
N ALA A 44 5.27 6.16 13.54
CA ALA A 44 4.75 6.93 14.67
C ALA A 44 3.93 6.10 15.67
N ILE A 45 3.37 4.97 15.25
CA ILE A 45 2.66 4.01 16.11
C ILE A 45 3.63 3.06 16.83
N GLY A 46 4.84 2.84 16.30
CA GLY A 46 5.86 1.95 16.86
C GLY A 46 6.19 0.72 16.00
N PHE A 47 5.69 0.64 14.76
CA PHE A 47 6.13 -0.39 13.83
C PHE A 47 7.53 -0.07 13.28
N GLU A 48 8.33 -1.11 13.10
CA GLU A 48 9.50 -1.09 12.25
C GLU A 48 9.10 -1.37 10.80
N ILE A 49 9.64 -0.58 9.87
CA ILE A 49 9.33 -0.69 8.44
C ILE A 49 10.66 -0.67 7.67
N PRO A 50 11.30 -1.84 7.48
CA PRO A 50 12.64 -1.91 6.88
C PRO A 50 12.62 -1.56 5.39
N LYS A 51 11.55 -1.91 4.68
CA LYS A 51 11.41 -1.64 3.24
C LYS A 51 9.95 -1.60 2.80
N ILE A 52 9.70 -0.79 1.78
CA ILE A 52 8.47 -0.82 0.99
C ILE A 52 8.79 -1.51 -0.34
N GLY A 53 8.06 -2.56 -0.67
CA GLY A 53 8.13 -3.24 -1.96
C GLY A 53 7.17 -2.62 -2.97
N THR A 54 7.48 -2.78 -4.25
CA THR A 54 6.57 -2.40 -5.35
C THR A 54 6.20 -3.65 -6.13
N ARG A 55 4.91 -3.84 -6.38
CA ARG A 55 4.36 -4.94 -7.16
C ARG A 55 3.70 -4.39 -8.41
N LYS A 56 4.17 -4.85 -9.58
CA LYS A 56 3.49 -4.58 -10.84
C LYS A 56 2.28 -5.51 -10.96
N LEU A 57 1.09 -4.94 -11.10
CA LEU A 57 -0.13 -5.70 -11.33
C LEU A 57 -0.21 -6.10 -12.80
N ASP A 58 -0.13 -7.41 -13.06
CA ASP A 58 -0.47 -7.99 -14.36
C ASP A 58 -1.89 -7.56 -14.76
N ARG A 59 -2.07 -7.16 -16.03
CA ARG A 59 -3.33 -6.61 -16.57
C ARG A 59 -4.52 -7.55 -16.36
N ASN A 60 -4.29 -8.86 -16.36
CA ASN A 60 -5.31 -9.89 -16.31
C ASN A 60 -5.52 -10.49 -14.91
N LYS A 61 -4.74 -10.09 -13.91
CA LYS A 61 -4.84 -10.57 -12.51
C LYS A 61 -5.40 -9.50 -11.56
N ARG A 62 -6.31 -8.66 -12.07
CA ARG A 62 -6.96 -7.55 -11.33
C ARG A 62 -8.41 -7.91 -11.02
N MET A 63 -8.96 -7.37 -9.93
CA MET A 63 -10.38 -7.53 -9.60
C MET A 63 -11.33 -6.88 -10.63
N LEU A 64 -10.86 -5.94 -11.45
CA LEU A 64 -11.61 -5.31 -12.53
C LEU A 64 -10.81 -5.38 -13.84
N PRO A 65 -11.39 -5.91 -14.93
CA PRO A 65 -10.71 -5.97 -16.22
C PRO A 65 -10.53 -4.56 -16.80
N ALA A 66 -9.35 -4.27 -17.35
CA ALA A 66 -9.15 -3.11 -18.20
C ALA A 66 -9.59 -3.46 -19.63
N GLY A 67 -10.35 -2.58 -20.30
CA GLY A 67 -10.76 -2.79 -21.69
C GLY A 67 -9.58 -3.16 -22.61
N GLU A 68 -9.84 -3.94 -23.67
CA GLU A 68 -8.82 -4.56 -24.53
C GLU A 68 -7.89 -3.55 -25.21
N THR A 69 -8.39 -2.35 -25.53
CA THR A 69 -7.61 -1.26 -26.08
C THR A 69 -6.78 -0.58 -24.98
N ILE A 70 -5.46 -0.53 -25.18
CA ILE A 70 -4.55 0.25 -24.33
C ILE A 70 -4.83 1.73 -24.62
N ASN A 71 -5.65 2.35 -23.79
CA ASN A 71 -5.91 3.78 -23.87
C ASN A 71 -5.07 4.45 -22.80
N LYS A 72 -3.88 4.93 -23.21
CA LYS A 72 -2.95 5.63 -22.33
C LYS A 72 -3.55 6.91 -21.75
N ASP A 73 -4.64 7.43 -22.28
CA ASP A 73 -5.36 8.61 -21.76
C ASP A 73 -6.51 8.24 -20.83
N SER A 74 -6.87 6.97 -20.73
CA SER A 74 -7.87 6.50 -19.80
C SER A 74 -7.38 6.67 -18.35
N GLN A 75 -8.11 7.47 -17.59
CA GLN A 75 -7.85 7.66 -16.15
C GLN A 75 -7.94 6.35 -15.37
N ILE A 76 -8.69 5.35 -15.86
CA ILE A 76 -8.81 4.04 -15.21
C ILE A 76 -7.53 3.23 -15.42
N GLN A 77 -6.95 3.26 -16.63
CA GLN A 77 -5.70 2.54 -16.91
C GLN A 77 -4.52 3.18 -16.18
N LYS A 78 -4.41 4.52 -16.13
CA LYS A 78 -3.34 5.22 -15.40
C LYS A 78 -3.28 4.91 -13.89
N ARG A 79 -4.37 4.46 -13.26
CA ARG A 79 -4.49 4.35 -11.80
C ARG A 79 -4.08 3.01 -11.17
N MET A 80 -3.89 1.93 -11.93
CA MET A 80 -3.77 0.58 -11.33
C MET A 80 -2.67 -0.30 -11.95
N HIS A 81 -1.50 0.26 -12.25
CA HIS A 81 -0.37 -0.56 -12.72
C HIS A 81 0.60 -0.99 -11.61
N GLU A 82 0.59 -0.29 -10.48
CA GLU A 82 1.53 -0.52 -9.39
C GLU A 82 0.82 -0.50 -8.04
N GLU A 83 1.15 -1.49 -7.21
CA GLU A 83 0.79 -1.55 -5.80
C GLU A 83 2.07 -1.51 -4.97
N TYR A 84 1.95 -1.00 -3.76
CA TYR A 84 3.03 -1.00 -2.79
C TYR A 84 2.74 -2.02 -1.69
N VAL A 85 3.75 -2.79 -1.33
CA VAL A 85 3.70 -3.80 -0.28
C VAL A 85 4.50 -3.28 0.90
N ILE A 86 3.83 -3.04 2.02
CA ILE A 86 4.44 -2.47 3.23
C ILE A 86 4.47 -3.57 4.30
N GLY A 87 5.68 -3.85 4.80
CA GLY A 87 5.86 -4.71 5.97
C GLY A 87 5.90 -3.89 7.25
N PHE A 88 4.87 -4.03 8.07
CA PHE A 88 4.81 -3.44 9.41
C PHE A 88 5.22 -4.49 10.44
N ILE A 89 6.45 -4.38 10.96
CA ILE A 89 7.01 -5.33 11.92
C ILE A 89 6.80 -4.77 13.33
N LYS A 90 6.14 -5.55 14.19
CA LYS A 90 6.10 -5.23 15.62
C LYS A 90 7.44 -5.67 16.23
N PRO A 91 8.16 -4.77 16.93
CA PRO A 91 9.41 -5.13 17.61
C PRO A 91 9.22 -6.30 18.59
N GLU A 92 10.30 -6.98 18.96
CA GLU A 92 10.26 -8.05 19.96
C GLU A 92 10.08 -7.54 21.40
N SER A 93 10.25 -6.23 21.62
CA SER A 93 10.19 -5.54 22.91
C SER A 93 8.77 -5.39 23.48
#